data_AF-A0A845WL07-F1
#
_entry.id   AF-A0A845WL07-F1
#
_cell.length_a   1.000
_cell.length_b   1.000
_cell.length_c   1.000
_cell.angle_alpha   90.00
_cell.angle_beta   90.00
_cell.angle_gamma   90.00
#
_symmetry.space_group_name_H-M   'P 1'
#
loop_
_entity.id
_entity.type
_entity.pdbx_description
1 polymer ?
#
loop_
_entity_poly.entity_id
_entity_poly.type
_entity_poly.pdbx_seq_one_letter_code
_entity_poly.pdbx_strand_id
1 'polypeptide(L)'
;MTAMGSSSVDIIPTTEQSRVLALELDNVSVTPLSGVKADKLDDYVNDLQIKLKLDTPPVVTVGKTVTVDIVKKNRNFLEYRTEPKPDGLLNALIGYDIDRNPITVDFGDPSNPYYFVGGCTGSGKTAQMKVMMASMIDWYTPEELQFAIVDTKATDFRFCEKLGRYLWASVAYDPETAVELLGNLVNKMKRRGTLALVLVGRGVRPG
;
A
#
# COMPACT_ATOMS: atom_id res chain seq x y z
N MET A 1 6.99 -1.13 -30.87
CA MET A 1 5.86 -1.93 -30.36
C MET A 1 6.15 -2.18 -28.89
N THR A 2 5.56 -1.33 -28.05
CA THR A 2 5.95 -1.07 -26.65
C THR A 2 5.49 -2.21 -25.75
N ALA A 3 6.42 -2.83 -25.03
CA ALA A 3 6.11 -3.89 -24.07
C ALA A 3 5.45 -3.27 -22.83
N MET A 4 4.28 -3.79 -22.45
CA MET A 4 3.61 -3.45 -21.19
C MET A 4 4.53 -3.80 -20.02
N GLY A 5 4.78 -2.83 -19.14
CA GLY A 5 5.55 -3.01 -17.93
C GLY A 5 4.83 -3.94 -16.96
N SER A 6 5.54 -4.97 -16.48
CA SER A 6 5.11 -5.77 -15.33
C SER A 6 5.41 -4.97 -14.06
N SER A 7 4.43 -4.23 -13.56
CA SER A 7 4.49 -3.61 -12.24
C SER A 7 3.95 -4.59 -11.19
N SER A 8 4.81 -5.44 -10.65
CA SER A 8 4.55 -6.15 -9.40
C SER A 8 4.77 -5.17 -8.24
N VAL A 9 3.68 -4.80 -7.55
CA VAL A 9 3.71 -3.91 -6.39
C VAL A 9 3.75 -4.77 -5.13
N ASP A 10 4.94 -4.99 -4.59
CA ASP A 10 5.08 -5.58 -3.25
C ASP A 10 4.89 -4.49 -2.21
N ILE A 11 3.77 -4.56 -1.50
CA ILE A 11 3.44 -3.69 -0.38
C ILE A 11 4.31 -4.09 0.80
N ILE A 12 5.49 -3.47 0.92
CA ILE A 12 6.40 -3.71 2.02
C ILE A 12 6.09 -2.76 3.17
N PRO A 13 6.25 -3.23 4.40
CA PRO A 13 5.53 -2.61 5.47
C PRO A 13 6.47 -1.75 6.36
N THR A 14 6.03 -0.56 6.81
CA THR A 14 6.82 0.38 7.66
C THR A 14 6.53 0.38 9.17
N THR A 15 7.62 0.34 9.94
CA THR A 15 7.73 0.86 11.31
C THR A 15 8.18 2.34 11.29
N GLU A 16 7.57 3.13 12.18
CA GLU A 16 7.72 4.59 12.40
C GLU A 16 6.83 5.55 11.57
N GLN A 17 6.22 6.50 12.30
CA GLN A 17 4.89 7.06 12.05
C GLN A 17 4.76 8.10 10.92
N SER A 18 5.84 8.42 10.21
CA SER A 18 5.88 9.48 9.19
C SER A 18 6.79 9.15 7.99
N ARG A 19 7.18 7.88 7.84
CA ARG A 19 8.10 7.44 6.79
C ARG A 19 7.36 6.60 5.74
N VAL A 20 7.51 6.96 4.47
CA VAL A 20 7.04 6.17 3.33
C VAL A 20 8.19 5.25 2.90
N LEU A 21 7.92 3.96 2.68
CA LEU A 21 8.94 3.13 2.06
C LEU A 21 9.00 3.46 0.57
N ALA A 22 10.18 3.82 0.08
CA ALA A 22 10.51 3.61 -1.32
C ALA A 22 10.94 2.13 -1.47
N LEU A 23 10.53 1.48 -2.54
CA LEU A 23 11.05 0.14 -2.87
C LEU A 23 12.55 0.26 -3.14
N GLU A 24 13.37 -0.03 -2.13
CA GLU A 24 14.82 -0.02 -2.26
C GLU A 24 15.34 -1.45 -2.49
N LEU A 25 15.35 -1.82 -3.76
CA LEU A 25 15.88 -3.08 -4.27
C LEU A 25 17.22 -2.82 -4.98
N ASP A 26 18.17 -3.75 -4.84
CA ASP A 26 19.24 -3.92 -5.81
C ASP A 26 18.73 -4.91 -6.87
N ASN A 27 18.46 -4.40 -8.07
CA ASN A 27 18.05 -5.23 -9.19
C ASN A 27 19.28 -5.74 -9.93
N VAL A 28 19.47 -7.05 -9.94
CA VAL A 28 20.49 -7.71 -10.76
C VAL A 28 19.78 -8.41 -11.92
N SER A 29 19.87 -7.81 -13.10
CA SER A 29 19.37 -8.40 -14.34
C SER A 29 20.43 -9.31 -14.97
N VAL A 30 20.11 -10.59 -15.14
CA VAL A 30 20.98 -11.59 -15.78
C VAL A 30 20.27 -12.24 -16.96
N THR A 31 21.02 -12.48 -18.04
CA THR A 31 20.54 -13.28 -19.17
C THR A 31 21.03 -14.71 -18.99
N PRO A 32 20.13 -15.71 -18.86
CA PRO A 32 20.54 -17.10 -18.77
C PRO A 32 21.33 -17.52 -20.00
N LEU A 33 22.39 -18.31 -19.79
CA LEU A 33 23.10 -18.95 -20.89
C LEU A 33 22.18 -19.95 -21.61
N SER A 34 22.46 -20.20 -22.88
CA SER A 34 21.71 -21.17 -23.68
C SER A 34 21.63 -22.54 -22.99
N GLY A 35 20.42 -23.09 -22.86
CA GLY A 35 20.16 -24.37 -22.20
C GLY A 35 19.81 -24.30 -20.71
N VAL A 36 19.93 -23.12 -20.06
CA VAL A 36 19.47 -22.92 -18.68
C VAL A 36 17.95 -22.76 -18.66
N LYS A 37 17.26 -23.65 -17.94
CA LYS A 37 15.80 -23.52 -17.72
C LYS A 37 15.56 -22.50 -16.62
N ALA A 38 15.07 -21.32 -17.00
CA ALA A 38 14.83 -20.22 -16.08
C ALA A 38 13.80 -20.58 -14.99
N ASP A 39 12.85 -21.45 -15.29
CA ASP A 39 11.81 -21.93 -14.36
C ASP A 39 12.35 -22.73 -13.16
N LYS A 40 13.64 -23.11 -13.17
CA LYS A 40 14.31 -23.76 -12.03
C LYS A 40 15.01 -22.78 -11.09
N LEU A 41 15.00 -21.48 -11.40
CA LEU A 41 15.72 -20.48 -10.60
C LEU A 41 15.10 -20.24 -9.24
N ASP A 42 13.79 -20.46 -9.10
CA ASP A 42 13.09 -20.42 -7.82
C ASP A 42 13.64 -21.46 -6.84
N ASP A 43 14.06 -22.63 -7.33
CA ASP A 43 14.66 -23.69 -6.51
C ASP A 43 15.99 -23.25 -5.86
N TYR A 44 16.66 -22.25 -6.44
CA TYR A 44 17.96 -21.75 -5.97
C TYR A 44 17.84 -20.51 -5.08
N VAL A 45 16.65 -20.01 -4.76
CA VAL A 45 16.46 -18.79 -3.95
C VAL A 45 17.16 -18.91 -2.59
N ASN A 46 17.06 -20.06 -1.93
CA ASN A 46 17.73 -20.31 -0.64
C ASN A 46 19.26 -20.34 -0.79
N ASP A 47 19.78 -20.99 -1.84
CA ASP A 47 21.21 -21.04 -2.13
C ASP A 47 21.76 -19.65 -2.43
N LEU A 48 21.01 -18.85 -3.17
CA LEU A 48 21.33 -17.46 -3.48
C LEU A 48 21.36 -16.62 -2.20
N GLN A 49 20.36 -16.76 -1.32
CA GLN A 49 20.34 -16.07 -0.03
C GLN A 49 21.61 -16.35 0.78
N ILE A 50 21.99 -17.63 0.90
CA ILE A 50 23.18 -18.05 1.68
C ILE A 50 24.46 -17.52 1.03
N LYS A 51 24.63 -17.71 -0.29
CA LYS A 51 25.86 -17.29 -1.01
C LYS A 51 26.05 -15.78 -1.00
N LEU A 52 24.97 -15.03 -1.16
CA LEU A 52 24.97 -13.57 -1.17
C LEU A 52 24.91 -12.99 0.25
N LYS A 53 24.81 -13.83 1.29
CA LYS A 53 24.75 -13.44 2.71
C LYS A 53 23.61 -12.45 2.98
N LEU A 54 22.45 -12.70 2.39
CA LEU A 54 21.27 -11.86 2.48
C LEU A 54 20.45 -12.21 3.73
N ASP A 55 19.93 -11.19 4.41
CA ASP A 55 19.08 -11.38 5.58
C ASP A 55 17.68 -11.90 5.20
N THR A 56 17.23 -11.63 3.98
CA THR A 56 15.96 -12.11 3.41
C THR A 56 16.19 -12.81 2.08
N PRO A 57 15.35 -13.80 1.73
CA PRO A 57 15.38 -14.40 0.40
C PRO A 57 15.21 -13.33 -0.71
N PRO A 58 15.99 -13.38 -1.79
CA PRO A 58 15.78 -12.50 -2.94
C PRO A 58 14.52 -12.93 -3.71
N VAL A 59 13.88 -11.98 -4.40
CA VAL A 59 12.76 -12.27 -5.31
C VAL A 59 13.31 -12.50 -6.70
N VAL A 60 12.97 -13.62 -7.32
CA VAL A 60 13.40 -13.95 -8.69
C VAL A 60 12.19 -13.81 -9.62
N THR A 61 12.34 -13.01 -10.67
CA THR A 61 11.31 -12.88 -11.71
C THR A 61 11.86 -13.34 -13.05
N VAL A 62 11.16 -14.28 -13.68
CA VAL A 62 11.51 -14.83 -14.99
C VAL A 62 10.66 -14.16 -16.06
N GLY A 63 11.28 -13.30 -16.88
CA GLY A 63 10.68 -12.66 -18.05
C GLY A 63 11.50 -12.90 -19.31
N LYS A 64 11.72 -11.85 -20.13
CA LYS A 64 12.72 -11.90 -21.23
C LYS A 64 14.15 -12.07 -20.70
N THR A 65 14.39 -11.51 -19.52
CA THR A 65 15.59 -11.68 -18.71
C THR A 65 15.17 -12.19 -17.35
N VAL A 66 16.14 -12.70 -16.58
CA VAL A 66 15.92 -13.04 -15.18
C VAL A 66 16.33 -11.84 -14.35
N THR A 67 15.43 -11.35 -13.51
CA THR A 67 15.75 -10.34 -12.50
C THR A 67 15.83 -10.99 -11.13
N VAL A 68 16.86 -10.62 -10.38
CA VAL A 68 17.02 -11.00 -8.98
C VAL A 68 16.97 -9.71 -8.16
N ASP A 69 15.89 -9.54 -7.42
CA ASP A 69 15.64 -8.38 -6.57
C ASP A 69 16.13 -8.69 -5.16
N ILE A 70 17.17 -7.95 -4.75
CA ILE A 70 17.80 -8.09 -3.45
C ILE A 70 17.34 -6.92 -2.58
N VAL A 71 16.75 -7.23 -1.43
CA VAL A 71 16.34 -6.20 -0.47
C VAL A 71 17.57 -5.58 0.19
N LYS A 72 17.72 -4.25 0.09
CA LYS A 72 18.86 -3.56 0.70
C LYS A 72 18.89 -3.72 2.21
N LYS A 73 20.10 -3.97 2.73
CA LYS A 73 20.38 -4.12 4.17
C LYS A 73 20.19 -2.80 4.93
N ASN A 74 20.63 -1.69 4.34
CA ASN A 74 20.40 -0.34 4.84
C ASN A 74 19.28 0.32 4.03
N ARG A 75 18.03 0.09 4.45
CA ARG A 75 16.87 0.72 3.82
C ARG A 75 16.84 2.20 4.21
N ASN A 76 16.91 3.09 3.23
CA ASN A 76 16.54 4.48 3.45
C ASN A 76 15.03 4.57 3.35
N PHE A 77 14.39 4.93 4.45
CA PHE A 77 12.99 5.31 4.34
C PHE A 77 12.94 6.72 3.77
N LEU A 78 11.99 6.93 2.86
CA LEU A 78 11.72 8.24 2.32
C LEU A 78 10.78 8.96 3.30
N GLU A 79 11.04 10.23 3.55
CA GLU A 79 10.03 11.06 4.20
C GLU A 79 8.88 11.30 3.23
N TYR A 80 7.66 11.35 3.76
CA TYR A 80 6.53 11.79 2.95
C TYR A 80 6.81 13.21 2.45
N ARG A 81 6.66 13.41 1.15
CA ARG A 81 6.74 14.71 0.49
C ARG A 81 5.43 14.93 -0.24
N THR A 82 4.97 16.18 -0.28
CA THR A 82 3.79 16.54 -1.06
C THR A 82 4.09 16.30 -2.53
N GLU A 83 3.27 15.46 -3.15
CA GLU A 83 3.33 15.15 -4.58
C GLU A 83 2.24 15.95 -5.33
N PRO A 84 2.43 16.27 -6.62
CA PRO A 84 1.36 16.82 -7.44
C PRO A 84 0.13 15.91 -7.43
N LYS A 85 -1.07 16.51 -7.47
CA LYS A 85 -2.32 15.76 -7.57
C LYS A 85 -2.32 14.96 -8.88
N PRO A 86 -2.50 13.62 -8.85
CA PRO A 86 -2.59 12.81 -10.06
C PRO A 86 -3.91 13.05 -10.79
N ASP A 87 -3.92 12.74 -12.09
CA ASP A 87 -5.17 12.60 -12.84
C ASP A 87 -6.03 11.46 -12.27
N GLY A 88 -7.34 11.58 -12.36
CA GLY A 88 -8.28 10.59 -11.82
C GLY A 88 -9.31 11.20 -10.88
N LEU A 89 -10.20 10.36 -10.38
CA LEU A 89 -11.34 10.81 -9.58
C LEU A 89 -11.01 10.89 -8.09
N LEU A 90 -10.40 9.85 -7.53
CA LEU A 90 -10.06 9.78 -6.11
C LEU A 90 -8.77 8.99 -5.89
N ASN A 91 -7.63 9.67 -5.95
CA ASN A 91 -6.32 9.06 -5.83
C ASN A 91 -5.81 8.98 -4.38
N ALA A 92 -5.04 7.93 -4.06
CA ALA A 92 -4.12 7.90 -2.92
C ALA A 92 -2.72 7.47 -3.33
N LEU A 93 -1.71 8.02 -2.66
CA LEU A 93 -0.33 7.56 -2.75
C LEU A 93 -0.15 6.25 -1.98
N ILE A 94 0.29 5.19 -2.66
CA ILE A 94 0.58 3.90 -2.03
C ILE A 94 2.08 3.69 -1.80
N GLY A 95 2.95 4.39 -2.53
CA GLY A 95 4.39 4.30 -2.35
C GLY A 95 5.17 4.89 -3.50
N TYR A 96 6.42 4.45 -3.64
CA TYR A 96 7.32 4.85 -4.72
C TYR A 96 7.93 3.62 -5.37
N ASP A 97 8.10 3.68 -6.69
CA ASP A 97 8.85 2.66 -7.44
C ASP A 97 10.36 2.77 -7.16
N ILE A 98 11.14 1.90 -7.80
CA ILE A 98 12.61 1.85 -7.68
C ILE A 98 13.28 3.15 -8.18
N ASP A 99 12.63 3.86 -9.10
CA ASP A 99 13.09 5.12 -9.68
C ASP A 99 12.60 6.35 -8.90
N ARG A 100 11.91 6.13 -7.77
CA ARG A 100 11.31 7.14 -6.88
C ARG A 100 10.17 7.93 -7.52
N ASN A 101 9.49 7.37 -8.52
CA ASN A 101 8.24 7.91 -9.03
C ASN A 101 7.09 7.52 -8.10
N PRO A 102 6.13 8.43 -7.84
CA PRO A 102 4.99 8.12 -7.00
C PRO A 102 4.09 7.08 -7.68
N ILE A 103 3.76 6.03 -6.93
CA ILE A 103 2.75 5.04 -7.32
C ILE A 103 1.46 5.39 -6.59
N THR A 104 0.39 5.56 -7.36
CA THR A 104 -0.93 5.94 -6.85
C THR A 104 -2.00 4.95 -7.26
N VAL A 105 -3.14 5.02 -6.58
CA VAL A 105 -4.31 4.18 -6.84
C VAL A 105 -5.57 5.04 -6.87
N ASP A 106 -6.42 4.85 -7.89
CA ASP A 106 -7.67 5.62 -8.07
C ASP A 106 -8.89 4.84 -7.56
N PHE A 107 -9.37 5.23 -6.38
CA PHE A 107 -10.60 4.71 -5.75
C PHE A 107 -11.88 5.12 -6.45
N GLY A 108 -11.80 6.08 -7.38
CA GLY A 108 -12.95 6.50 -8.16
C GLY A 108 -13.22 5.65 -9.40
N ASP A 109 -12.31 4.73 -9.74
CA ASP A 109 -12.53 3.77 -10.81
C ASP A 109 -13.67 2.79 -10.43
N PRO A 110 -14.81 2.79 -11.17
CA PRO A 110 -15.93 1.89 -10.89
C PRO A 110 -15.58 0.40 -11.03
N SER A 111 -14.51 0.07 -11.75
CA SER A 111 -14.03 -1.31 -11.90
C SER A 111 -13.27 -1.79 -10.66
N ASN A 112 -12.74 -0.87 -9.84
CA ASN A 112 -11.98 -1.20 -8.64
C ASN A 112 -12.21 -0.19 -7.48
N PRO A 113 -13.45 -0.07 -6.95
CA PRO A 113 -13.75 0.93 -5.91
C PRO A 113 -13.41 0.46 -4.49
N TYR A 114 -12.98 -0.81 -4.32
CA TYR A 114 -12.71 -1.41 -3.02
C TYR A 114 -11.31 -2.00 -2.99
N TYR A 115 -10.49 -1.54 -2.04
CA TYR A 115 -9.13 -2.03 -1.85
C TYR A 115 -8.98 -2.72 -0.51
N PHE A 116 -8.23 -3.81 -0.50
CA PHE A 116 -7.90 -4.57 0.71
C PHE A 116 -6.40 -4.45 0.99
N VAL A 117 -6.05 -3.95 2.18
CA VAL A 117 -4.66 -3.86 2.62
C VAL A 117 -4.39 -4.93 3.68
N GLY A 118 -3.71 -6.00 3.26
CA GLY A 118 -3.29 -7.11 4.12
C GLY A 118 -1.88 -6.95 4.66
N GLY A 119 -1.57 -7.58 5.80
CA GLY A 119 -0.22 -7.65 6.34
C GLY A 119 -0.17 -8.08 7.80
N CYS A 120 0.95 -8.67 8.22
CA CYS A 120 1.20 -9.08 9.60
C CYS A 120 1.47 -7.87 10.53
N THR A 121 1.48 -8.06 11.86
CA THR A 121 1.92 -6.99 12.78
C THR A 121 3.39 -6.64 12.54
N GLY A 122 3.75 -5.35 12.64
CA GLY A 122 5.12 -4.92 12.33
C GLY A 122 5.46 -5.04 10.86
N SER A 123 4.47 -5.43 10.06
CA SER A 123 4.45 -5.06 8.69
C SER A 123 4.42 -3.50 8.68
N GLY A 124 3.27 -2.85 8.64
CA GLY A 124 3.22 -1.41 8.37
C GLY A 124 2.27 -1.02 7.26
N LYS A 125 1.36 -1.93 6.96
CA LYS A 125 -0.04 -1.65 6.64
C LYS A 125 -0.55 -0.35 7.29
N THR A 126 -0.40 -0.19 8.61
CA THR A 126 -0.91 1.00 9.32
C THR A 126 -0.21 2.29 8.87
N ALA A 127 1.10 2.26 8.68
CA ALA A 127 1.84 3.42 8.20
C ALA A 127 1.50 3.72 6.72
N GLN A 128 1.36 2.71 5.87
CA GLN A 128 0.89 2.93 4.50
C GLN A 128 -0.53 3.52 4.44
N MET A 129 -1.47 3.05 5.27
CA MET A 129 -2.80 3.65 5.37
C MET A 129 -2.74 5.12 5.77
N LYS A 130 -1.82 5.51 6.66
CA LYS A 130 -1.60 6.92 7.03
C LYS A 130 -1.07 7.75 5.87
N VAL A 131 -0.16 7.19 5.07
CA VAL A 131 0.38 7.85 3.87
C VAL A 131 -0.71 8.08 2.84
N MET A 132 -1.55 7.07 2.59
CA MET A 132 -2.72 7.21 1.71
C MET A 132 -3.63 8.35 2.18
N MET A 133 -3.99 8.37 3.47
CA MET A 133 -4.81 9.44 4.04
C MET A 133 -4.16 10.83 3.93
N ALA A 134 -2.86 10.94 4.20
CA ALA A 134 -2.13 12.20 4.10
C ALA A 134 -2.14 12.74 2.67
N SER A 135 -1.82 11.89 1.68
CA SER A 135 -1.85 12.28 0.26
C SER A 135 -3.23 12.72 -0.20
N MET A 136 -4.27 12.04 0.26
CA MET A 136 -5.65 12.41 -0.01
C MET A 136 -6.03 13.76 0.62
N ILE A 137 -5.59 14.04 1.84
CA ILE A 137 -5.83 15.34 2.50
C ILE A 137 -5.09 16.47 1.77
N ASP A 138 -3.89 16.20 1.26
CA ASP A 138 -3.12 17.18 0.47
C ASP A 138 -3.79 17.47 -0.90
N TRP A 139 -4.46 16.48 -1.50
CA TRP A 139 -5.04 16.59 -2.84
C TRP A 139 -6.52 16.97 -2.89
N TYR A 140 -7.25 16.79 -1.78
CA TYR A 140 -8.70 16.96 -1.73
C TYR A 140 -9.13 17.80 -0.53
N THR A 141 -10.13 18.65 -0.76
CA THR A 141 -10.82 19.42 0.28
C THR A 141 -11.80 18.55 1.06
N PRO A 142 -12.24 18.95 2.27
CA PRO A 142 -13.26 18.22 3.03
C PRO A 142 -14.61 18.08 2.32
N GLU A 143 -14.91 18.98 1.38
CA GLU A 143 -16.10 18.94 0.54
C GLU A 143 -16.01 17.88 -0.58
N GLU A 144 -14.79 17.60 -1.04
CA GLU A 144 -14.49 16.59 -2.06
C GLU A 144 -14.31 15.19 -1.43
N LEU A 145 -13.76 15.12 -0.21
CA LEU A 145 -13.44 13.87 0.47
C LEU A 145 -13.70 13.94 1.97
N GLN A 146 -14.38 12.90 2.48
CA GLN A 146 -14.48 12.62 3.91
C GLN A 146 -14.18 11.16 4.21
N PHE A 147 -13.59 10.89 5.38
CA PHE A 147 -13.25 9.56 5.85
C PHE A 147 -14.31 9.02 6.82
N ALA A 148 -14.65 7.74 6.67
CA ALA A 148 -15.33 6.95 7.69
C ALA A 148 -14.36 5.88 8.20
N ILE A 149 -14.10 5.86 9.51
CA ILE A 149 -12.99 5.10 10.09
C ILE A 149 -13.50 4.13 11.14
N VAL A 150 -13.07 2.87 11.02
CA VAL A 150 -13.31 1.81 11.99
C VAL A 150 -11.95 1.31 12.51
N ASP A 151 -11.68 1.53 13.80
CA ASP A 151 -10.46 1.09 14.49
C ASP A 151 -10.83 0.30 15.75
N THR A 152 -11.22 -0.96 15.60
CA THR A 152 -11.65 -1.80 16.74
C THR A 152 -10.55 -2.10 17.76
N LYS A 153 -9.29 -1.75 17.46
CA LYS A 153 -8.17 -1.87 18.42
C LYS A 153 -7.92 -0.58 19.19
N ALA A 154 -8.44 0.54 18.69
CA ALA A 154 -8.22 1.88 19.23
C ALA A 154 -6.73 2.20 19.45
N THR A 155 -5.83 1.70 18.60
CA THR A 155 -4.38 1.94 18.70
C THR A 155 -3.83 2.74 17.55
N ASP A 156 -4.40 2.58 16.36
CA ASP A 156 -3.71 2.90 15.11
C ASP A 156 -4.19 4.25 14.55
N PHE A 157 -5.46 4.59 14.78
CA PHE A 157 -6.15 5.71 14.15
C PHE A 157 -6.80 6.71 15.14
N ARG A 158 -6.44 6.69 16.43
CA ARG A 158 -6.93 7.71 17.39
C ARG A 158 -6.67 9.16 16.97
N PHE A 159 -5.60 9.42 16.22
CA PHE A 159 -5.29 10.75 15.72
C PHE A 159 -6.37 11.29 14.76
N CYS A 160 -7.18 10.40 14.16
CA CYS A 160 -8.19 10.77 13.18
C CYS A 160 -9.32 11.61 13.76
N GLU A 161 -9.56 11.55 15.08
CA GLU A 161 -10.48 12.44 15.80
C GLU A 161 -10.13 13.92 15.63
N LYS A 162 -8.87 14.23 15.28
CA LYS A 162 -8.41 15.60 15.04
C LYS A 162 -8.56 16.06 13.59
N LEU A 163 -9.07 15.22 12.68
CA LEU A 163 -9.19 15.55 11.25
C LEU A 163 -10.34 16.54 10.95
N GLY A 164 -11.19 16.83 11.94
CA GLY A 164 -12.23 17.86 11.81
C GLY A 164 -13.17 17.57 10.64
N ARG A 165 -13.27 18.52 9.70
CA ARG A 165 -14.22 18.44 8.57
C ARG A 165 -13.96 17.27 7.61
N TYR A 166 -12.74 16.73 7.60
CA TYR A 166 -12.39 15.54 6.84
C TYR A 166 -12.99 14.25 7.43
N LEU A 167 -13.47 14.27 8.67
CA LEU A 167 -14.10 13.11 9.28
C LEU A 167 -15.62 13.19 9.04
N TRP A 168 -16.19 12.14 8.47
CA TRP A 168 -17.63 12.09 8.18
C TRP A 168 -18.48 11.90 9.45
N ALA A 169 -17.99 11.10 10.39
CA ALA A 169 -18.58 10.85 11.71
C ALA A 169 -17.49 10.35 12.67
N SER A 170 -17.76 10.38 13.99
CA SER A 170 -16.81 9.89 15.02
C SER A 170 -16.22 8.52 14.68
N VAL A 171 -14.97 8.28 15.07
CA VAL A 171 -14.29 7.02 14.79
C VAL A 171 -15.00 5.89 15.54
N ALA A 172 -15.34 4.82 14.83
CA ALA A 172 -15.94 3.64 15.43
C ALA A 172 -14.85 2.76 16.06
N TYR A 173 -14.93 2.55 17.38
CA TYR A 173 -13.94 1.77 18.15
C TYR A 173 -14.47 0.40 18.59
N ASP A 174 -15.76 0.14 18.44
CA ASP A 174 -16.41 -1.11 18.82
C ASP A 174 -17.32 -1.63 17.68
N PRO A 175 -17.70 -2.91 17.70
CA PRO A 175 -18.53 -3.51 16.65
C PRO A 175 -19.88 -2.81 16.45
N GLU A 176 -20.53 -2.38 17.54
CA GLU A 176 -21.84 -1.74 17.51
C GLU A 176 -21.79 -0.41 16.75
N THR A 177 -20.85 0.47 17.12
CA THR A 177 -20.61 1.75 16.45
C THR A 177 -20.13 1.56 15.01
N ALA A 178 -19.37 0.50 14.73
CA ALA A 178 -18.96 0.18 13.37
C ALA A 178 -20.14 -0.21 12.47
N VAL A 179 -21.07 -1.03 12.98
CA VAL A 179 -22.31 -1.38 12.27
C VAL A 179 -23.17 -0.15 12.00
N GLU A 180 -23.31 0.73 12.99
CA GLU A 180 -24.05 1.99 12.84
C GLU A 180 -23.42 2.90 11.77
N LEU A 181 -22.11 3.12 11.85
CA LEU A 181 -21.35 3.93 10.90
C LEU A 181 -21.53 3.42 9.46
N LEU A 182 -21.36 2.11 9.25
CA LEU A 182 -21.53 1.47 7.95
C LEU A 182 -22.98 1.55 7.44
N GLY A 183 -23.96 1.36 8.32
CA GLY A 183 -25.38 1.49 7.97
C GLY A 183 -25.73 2.90 7.50
N ASN A 184 -25.24 3.92 8.19
CA ASN A 184 -25.39 5.31 7.80
C ASN A 184 -24.71 5.60 6.45
N LEU A 185 -23.54 5.00 6.20
CA LEU A 185 -22.77 5.16 4.96
C LEU A 185 -23.54 4.58 3.77
N VAL A 186 -24.09 3.37 3.93
CA VAL A 186 -24.96 2.73 2.92
C VAL A 186 -26.17 3.60 2.61
N ASN A 187 -26.82 4.18 3.62
CA ASN A 187 -27.96 5.06 3.43
C ASN A 187 -27.57 6.35 2.68
N LYS A 188 -26.36 6.88 2.94
CA LYS A 188 -25.81 8.03 2.21
C LYS A 188 -25.52 7.69 0.74
N MET A 189 -24.87 6.56 0.48
CA MET A 189 -24.55 6.10 -0.88
C MET A 189 -25.81 5.88 -1.71
N LYS A 190 -26.85 5.25 -1.14
CA LYS A 190 -28.16 5.07 -1.80
C LYS A 190 -28.83 6.38 -2.19
N ARG A 191 -28.60 7.47 -1.44
CA ARG A 191 -29.20 8.79 -1.71
C ARG A 191 -28.44 9.60 -2.75
N ARG A 192 -27.13 9.38 -2.94
CA ARG A 192 -26.29 10.26 -3.76
C ARG A 192 -25.49 9.59 -4.87
N GLY A 193 -25.40 8.26 -4.93
CA GLY A 193 -24.49 7.60 -5.88
C GLY A 193 -23.02 8.02 -5.68
N THR A 194 -22.63 8.36 -4.45
CA THR A 194 -21.28 8.85 -4.12
C THR A 194 -20.42 7.72 -3.57
N LEU A 195 -19.16 7.67 -3.98
CA LEU A 195 -18.14 6.76 -3.48
C LEU A 195 -17.78 7.11 -2.04
N ALA A 196 -17.58 6.09 -1.20
CA ALA A 196 -17.13 6.25 0.16
C ALA A 196 -15.98 5.28 0.43
N LEU A 197 -14.83 5.79 0.84
CA LEU A 197 -13.69 4.98 1.22
C LEU A 197 -13.80 4.58 2.69
N VAL A 198 -13.95 3.28 2.93
CA VAL A 198 -13.92 2.70 4.28
C VAL A 198 -12.54 2.08 4.51
N LEU A 199 -11.82 2.61 5.50
CA LEU A 199 -10.55 2.04 5.93
C LEU A 199 -10.80 1.09 7.10
N VAL A 200 -10.55 -0.21 6.89
CA VAL A 200 -10.67 -1.24 7.94
C VAL A 200 -9.31 -1.90 8.16
N GLY A 201 -8.70 -1.66 9.31
CA GLY A 201 -7.46 -2.32 9.71
C GLY A 201 -7.72 -3.58 10.54
N ARG A 202 -7.61 -4.78 9.97
CA ARG A 202 -7.46 -6.02 10.76
C ARG A 202 -6.03 -6.54 10.64
N GLY A 203 -5.35 -6.68 11.77
CA GLY A 203 -4.07 -7.40 11.81
C GLY A 203 -4.36 -8.89 11.98
N VAL A 204 -3.89 -9.71 11.04
CA VAL A 204 -3.90 -11.18 11.19
C VAL A 204 -2.78 -11.54 12.17
N ARG A 205 -3.12 -12.20 13.28
CA ARG A 205 -2.09 -12.80 14.14
C ARG A 205 -1.63 -14.10 13.46
N PRO A 206 -0.33 -14.32 13.25
CA PRO A 206 0.13 -15.66 12.90
C PRO A 206 -0.19 -16.59 14.08
N GLY A 207 -0.86 -17.71 13.77
CA GLY A 207 -1.09 -18.81 14.71
C GLY A 207 0.15 -19.68 14.87
#